data_AF-A0A2W7NQ55-F1
#
_entry.id   AF-A0A2W7NQ55-F1
#
_cell.length_a   1.000
_cell.length_b   1.000
_cell.length_c   1.000
_cell.angle_alpha   90.00
_cell.angle_beta   90.00
_cell.angle_gamma   90.00
#
_symmetry.space_group_name_H-M   'P 1'
#
loop_
_entity.id
_entity.type
_entity.pdbx_description
1 polymer ?
#
loop_
_entity_poly.entity_id
_entity_poly.type
_entity_poly.pdbx_seq_one_letter_code
_entity_poly.pdbx_strand_id
1 'polypeptide(L)'
;MITMINTLGCTDHNTFKNDETLNEIFTPNEIHDISTLIDYTDDIVKSKTNQKDINHAYHVYFDILKDSMLANNYIIPISNKMKFNFLKSIDKNTIKEFWHIHHSKNINNEELILNRNGKFLNYIKEIGKSDSIFNDFYHFTIDMGDIYKAGLIIYFSNNDKINFNLAQNRILAMVCIFSISEEIKGQIIESITIPSNH
;
A
#
# COMPACT_ATOMS: atom_id res chain seq x y z
N MET A 1 -18.74 2.32 -39.35
CA MET A 1 -18.68 1.57 -38.09
C MET A 1 -17.20 1.46 -37.73
N ILE A 2 -16.71 2.33 -36.85
CA ILE A 2 -15.28 2.39 -36.50
C ILE A 2 -15.08 1.55 -35.25
N THR A 3 -14.34 0.45 -35.38
CA THR A 3 -13.97 -0.42 -34.27
C THR A 3 -12.82 0.24 -33.51
N MET A 4 -13.09 0.77 -32.30
CA MET A 4 -12.03 1.16 -31.38
C MET A 4 -11.39 -0.11 -30.81
N ILE A 5 -10.13 -0.35 -31.17
CA ILE A 5 -9.29 -1.34 -30.53
C ILE A 5 -8.78 -0.72 -29.24
N ASN A 6 -9.35 -1.14 -28.11
CA ASN A 6 -8.79 -0.87 -26.79
C ASN A 6 -7.50 -1.71 -26.67
N THR A 7 -6.36 -1.08 -26.88
CA THR A 7 -5.08 -1.65 -26.48
C THR A 7 -5.00 -1.61 -24.97
N LEU A 8 -5.21 -2.77 -24.33
CA LEU A 8 -4.70 -3.06 -22.99
C LEU A 8 -3.21 -2.70 -23.00
N GLY A 9 -2.84 -1.64 -22.31
CA GLY A 9 -1.44 -1.30 -22.12
C GLY A 9 -0.80 -2.43 -21.33
N CYS A 10 0.09 -3.20 -21.95
CA CYS A 10 0.99 -4.06 -21.21
C CYS A 10 1.85 -3.18 -20.31
N THR A 11 1.60 -3.21 -19.01
CA THR A 11 2.58 -2.79 -18.01
C THR A 11 3.80 -3.70 -18.19
N ASP A 12 4.99 -3.11 -18.21
CA ASP A 12 6.24 -3.82 -18.50
C ASP A 12 6.56 -4.78 -17.34
N HIS A 13 6.04 -6.01 -17.38
CA HIS A 13 6.28 -7.07 -16.40
C HIS A 13 7.78 -7.41 -16.20
N ASN A 14 8.66 -6.82 -17.00
CA ASN A 14 10.11 -6.93 -16.87
C ASN A 14 10.67 -6.23 -15.63
N THR A 15 9.96 -5.27 -15.02
CA THR A 15 10.45 -4.57 -13.82
C THR A 15 10.72 -5.52 -12.65
N PHE A 16 9.92 -6.58 -12.48
CA PHE A 16 10.03 -7.51 -11.34
C PHE A 16 10.95 -8.70 -11.60
N LYS A 17 11.11 -9.09 -12.86
CA LYS A 17 12.02 -10.19 -13.24
C LYS A 17 13.49 -9.89 -12.94
N ASN A 18 13.84 -8.60 -12.84
CA ASN A 18 15.21 -8.16 -12.64
C ASN A 18 15.52 -7.79 -11.19
N ASP A 19 14.56 -7.89 -10.27
CA ASP A 19 14.81 -7.66 -8.84
C ASP A 19 15.30 -8.97 -8.20
N GLU A 20 16.61 -9.10 -8.04
CA GLU A 20 17.24 -10.31 -7.51
C GLU A 20 16.73 -10.65 -6.10
N THR A 21 16.66 -9.67 -5.20
CA THR A 21 16.19 -9.84 -3.83
C THR A 21 14.73 -10.34 -3.78
N LEU A 22 13.87 -9.83 -4.66
CA LEU A 22 12.49 -10.28 -4.77
C LEU A 22 12.42 -11.75 -5.21
N ASN A 23 13.23 -12.13 -6.22
CA ASN A 23 13.28 -13.49 -6.76
C ASN A 23 13.90 -14.52 -5.79
N GLU A 24 14.77 -14.09 -4.88
CA GLU A 24 15.34 -14.94 -3.83
C GLU A 24 14.36 -15.22 -2.68
N ILE A 25 13.50 -14.25 -2.36
CA ILE A 25 12.62 -14.31 -1.19
C ILE A 25 11.25 -14.91 -1.54
N PHE A 26 10.71 -14.55 -2.70
CA PHE A 26 9.37 -14.95 -3.11
C PHE A 26 9.42 -16.02 -4.20
N THR A 27 8.47 -16.95 -4.14
CA THR A 27 8.26 -17.95 -5.17
C THR A 27 7.71 -17.31 -6.44
N PRO A 28 7.86 -17.95 -7.61
CA PRO A 28 7.31 -17.43 -8.87
C PRO A 28 5.80 -17.12 -8.82
N ASN A 29 5.03 -17.94 -8.10
CA ASN A 29 3.59 -17.70 -7.93
C ASN A 29 3.32 -16.46 -7.06
N GLU A 30 4.06 -16.30 -5.96
CA GLU A 30 3.95 -15.09 -5.13
C GLU A 30 4.36 -13.83 -5.91
N ILE A 31 5.38 -13.91 -6.77
CA ILE A 31 5.81 -12.78 -7.62
C ILE A 31 4.71 -12.41 -8.63
N HIS A 32 4.03 -13.40 -9.21
CA HIS A 32 2.88 -13.14 -10.08
C HIS A 32 1.74 -12.43 -9.35
N ASP A 33 1.43 -12.88 -8.14
CA ASP A 33 0.43 -12.26 -7.27
C ASP A 33 0.83 -10.83 -6.86
N ILE A 34 2.11 -10.61 -6.53
CA ILE A 34 2.66 -9.28 -6.22
C ILE A 34 2.55 -8.35 -7.43
N SER A 35 2.86 -8.83 -8.64
CA SER A 35 2.63 -8.06 -9.85
C SER A 35 1.16 -7.66 -9.98
N THR A 36 0.23 -8.58 -9.71
CA THR A 36 -1.21 -8.30 -9.77
C THR A 36 -1.64 -7.25 -8.74
N LEU A 37 -1.11 -7.30 -7.51
CA LEU A 37 -1.32 -6.27 -6.47
C LEU A 37 -0.82 -4.89 -6.92
N ILE A 38 0.33 -4.84 -7.58
CA ILE A 38 0.92 -3.59 -8.08
C ILE A 38 0.13 -3.07 -9.28
N ASP A 39 -0.23 -3.91 -10.24
CA ASP A 39 -1.03 -3.51 -11.41
C ASP A 39 -2.36 -2.87 -10.96
N TYR A 40 -3.02 -3.45 -9.95
CA TYR A 40 -4.22 -2.87 -9.35
C TYR A 40 -3.95 -1.48 -8.72
N THR A 41 -2.80 -1.31 -8.07
CA THR A 41 -2.37 -0.03 -7.48
C THR A 41 -2.05 1.00 -8.56
N ASP A 42 -1.34 0.59 -9.61
CA ASP A 42 -0.98 1.42 -10.76
C ASP A 42 -2.23 1.96 -11.45
N ASP A 43 -3.27 1.14 -11.60
CA ASP A 43 -4.55 1.56 -12.17
C ASP A 43 -5.25 2.63 -11.32
N ILE A 44 -5.23 2.49 -9.99
CA ILE A 44 -5.76 3.51 -9.06
C ILE A 44 -4.97 4.81 -9.20
N VAL A 45 -3.64 4.72 -9.17
CA VAL A 45 -2.74 5.88 -9.23
C VAL A 45 -2.91 6.62 -10.57
N LYS A 46 -2.91 5.90 -11.71
CA LYS A 46 -3.13 6.49 -13.04
C LYS A 46 -4.52 7.09 -13.17
N SER A 47 -5.57 6.40 -12.72
CA SER A 47 -6.94 6.92 -12.82
C SER A 47 -7.18 8.18 -11.99
N LYS A 48 -6.49 8.32 -10.86
CA LYS A 48 -6.61 9.50 -9.98
C LYS A 48 -5.79 10.71 -10.47
N THR A 49 -4.71 10.46 -11.19
CA THR A 49 -3.78 11.52 -11.62
C THR A 49 -3.91 11.88 -13.10
N ASN A 50 -4.58 11.04 -13.89
CA ASN A 50 -4.63 11.11 -15.36
C ASN A 50 -3.24 11.11 -16.03
N GLN A 51 -2.22 10.60 -15.33
CA GLN A 51 -0.86 10.51 -15.85
C GLN A 51 -0.63 9.18 -16.58
N LYS A 52 0.10 9.24 -17.70
CA LYS A 52 0.47 8.04 -18.47
C LYS A 52 1.75 7.39 -17.96
N ASP A 53 2.74 8.20 -17.62
CA ASP A 53 3.99 7.75 -17.03
C ASP A 53 3.76 7.34 -15.58
N ILE A 54 4.04 6.07 -15.23
CA ILE A 54 3.73 5.55 -13.90
C ILE A 54 4.59 6.20 -12.83
N ASN A 55 5.85 6.54 -13.14
CA ASN A 55 6.73 7.17 -12.17
C ASN A 55 6.20 8.56 -11.78
N HIS A 56 5.84 9.37 -12.76
CA HIS A 56 5.21 10.67 -12.52
C HIS A 56 3.83 10.53 -11.87
N ALA A 57 3.05 9.52 -12.24
CA ALA A 57 1.74 9.26 -11.64
C ALA A 57 1.83 9.05 -10.13
N TYR A 58 2.78 8.25 -9.64
CA TYR A 58 2.97 8.05 -8.20
C TYR A 58 3.35 9.32 -7.46
N HIS A 59 4.27 10.14 -8.00
CA HIS A 59 4.64 11.43 -7.40
C HIS A 59 3.42 12.34 -7.23
N VAL A 60 2.67 12.55 -8.31
CA VAL A 60 1.44 13.37 -8.28
C VAL A 60 0.41 12.78 -7.32
N TYR A 61 0.30 11.45 -7.25
CA TYR A 61 -0.67 10.79 -6.39
C TYR A 61 -0.34 10.96 -4.90
N PHE A 62 0.94 10.83 -4.52
CA PHE A 62 1.35 11.04 -3.14
C PHE A 62 1.26 12.52 -2.73
N ASP A 63 1.47 13.47 -3.64
CA ASP A 63 1.14 14.89 -3.41
C ASP A 63 -0.33 15.09 -3.09
N ILE A 64 -1.23 14.51 -3.89
CA ILE A 64 -2.68 14.55 -3.63
C ILE A 64 -3.01 13.97 -2.25
N LEU A 65 -2.44 12.81 -1.90
CA LEU A 65 -2.67 12.18 -0.59
C LEU A 65 -2.17 13.05 0.57
N LYS A 66 -0.97 13.65 0.43
CA LYS A 66 -0.41 14.56 1.42
C LYS A 66 -1.30 15.78 1.62
N ASP A 67 -1.68 16.45 0.54
CA ASP A 67 -2.48 17.67 0.59
C ASP A 67 -3.87 17.39 1.19
N SER A 68 -4.50 16.27 0.83
CA SER A 68 -5.76 15.83 1.42
C SER A 68 -5.64 15.54 2.90
N MET A 69 -4.57 14.86 3.32
CA MET A 69 -4.31 14.58 4.73
C MET A 69 -4.12 15.87 5.54
N LEU A 70 -3.33 16.83 5.03
CA LEU A 70 -3.07 18.11 5.69
C LEU A 70 -4.30 19.03 5.72
N ALA A 71 -5.17 18.94 4.71
CA ALA A 71 -6.43 19.67 4.64
C ALA A 71 -7.57 19.03 5.45
N ASN A 72 -7.31 17.94 6.17
CA ASN A 72 -8.31 17.12 6.86
C ASN A 72 -9.44 16.61 5.93
N ASN A 73 -9.13 16.44 4.66
CA ASN A 73 -9.99 15.90 3.60
C ASN A 73 -9.49 14.50 3.21
N TYR A 74 -9.50 13.59 4.18
CA TYR A 74 -8.92 12.25 4.05
C TYR A 74 -9.44 11.50 2.82
N ILE A 75 -8.54 11.09 1.94
CA ILE A 75 -8.86 10.27 0.77
C ILE A 75 -8.64 8.81 1.14
N ILE A 76 -9.64 7.99 0.84
CA ILE A 76 -9.54 6.54 0.86
C ILE A 76 -9.23 6.07 -0.57
N PRO A 77 -8.02 5.55 -0.85
CA PRO A 77 -7.64 5.07 -2.18
C PRO A 77 -8.54 3.96 -2.70
N ILE A 78 -8.85 3.01 -1.81
CA ILE A 78 -9.59 1.79 -2.11
C ILE A 78 -10.60 1.58 -0.99
N SER A 79 -11.89 1.62 -1.33
CA SER A 79 -12.94 1.27 -0.35
C SER A 79 -12.70 -0.13 0.20
N ASN A 80 -13.04 -0.38 1.47
CA ASN A 80 -12.82 -1.69 2.09
C ASN A 80 -13.51 -2.80 1.29
N LYS A 81 -14.72 -2.55 0.80
CA LYS A 81 -15.43 -3.50 -0.08
C LYS A 81 -14.63 -3.86 -1.33
N MET A 82 -14.07 -2.88 -2.04
CA MET A 82 -13.26 -3.14 -3.23
C MET A 82 -11.96 -3.86 -2.88
N LYS A 83 -11.28 -3.41 -1.82
CA LYS A 83 -10.01 -3.97 -1.32
C LYS A 83 -10.14 -5.45 -1.02
N PHE A 84 -11.05 -5.83 -0.12
CA PHE A 84 -11.20 -7.23 0.28
C PHE A 84 -11.84 -8.11 -0.79
N ASN A 85 -12.65 -7.55 -1.70
CA ASN A 85 -13.10 -8.31 -2.87
C ASN A 85 -11.98 -8.59 -3.85
N PHE A 86 -11.09 -7.62 -4.10
CA PHE A 86 -9.93 -7.83 -4.95
C PHE A 86 -8.96 -8.83 -4.32
N LEU A 87 -8.68 -8.72 -3.01
CA LEU A 87 -7.79 -9.65 -2.31
C LEU A 87 -8.26 -11.11 -2.36
N LYS A 88 -9.56 -11.39 -2.55
CA LYS A 88 -10.05 -12.77 -2.76
C LYS A 88 -9.53 -13.41 -4.06
N SER A 89 -9.04 -12.63 -5.00
CA SER A 89 -8.44 -13.11 -6.25
C SER A 89 -6.95 -13.45 -6.13
N ILE A 90 -6.30 -13.07 -5.02
CA ILE A 90 -4.88 -13.31 -4.76
C ILE A 90 -4.75 -14.57 -3.89
N ASP A 91 -3.68 -15.36 -4.09
CA ASP A 91 -3.46 -16.53 -3.23
C ASP A 91 -3.33 -16.10 -1.77
N LYS A 92 -4.09 -16.78 -0.89
CA LYS A 92 -4.13 -16.44 0.54
C LYS A 92 -2.76 -16.54 1.21
N ASN A 93 -1.88 -17.41 0.73
CA ASN A 93 -0.53 -17.53 1.26
C ASN A 93 0.30 -16.32 0.87
N THR A 94 0.23 -15.85 -0.39
CA THR A 94 0.86 -14.58 -0.78
C THR A 94 0.38 -13.42 0.09
N ILE A 95 -0.94 -13.31 0.33
CA ILE A 95 -1.48 -12.23 1.20
C ILE A 95 -0.88 -12.29 2.60
N LYS A 96 -0.73 -13.50 3.18
CA LYS A 96 -0.15 -13.68 4.52
C LYS A 96 1.30 -13.24 4.60
N GLU A 97 2.03 -13.21 3.49
CA GLU A 97 3.41 -12.73 3.47
C GLU A 97 3.53 -11.21 3.64
N PHE A 98 2.40 -10.50 3.52
CA PHE A 98 2.31 -9.05 3.72
C PHE A 98 1.45 -8.68 4.92
N TRP A 99 0.26 -9.28 5.08
CA TRP A 99 -0.73 -8.85 6.07
C TRP A 99 -1.43 -10.00 6.78
N HIS A 100 -1.91 -9.69 7.99
CA HIS A 100 -3.01 -10.37 8.63
C HIS A 100 -4.31 -9.62 8.31
N ILE A 101 -5.35 -10.36 7.92
CA ILE A 101 -6.71 -9.82 7.82
C ILE A 101 -7.36 -9.95 9.19
N HIS A 102 -7.52 -8.83 9.88
CA HIS A 102 -8.23 -8.76 11.16
C HIS A 102 -9.70 -8.45 10.93
N HIS A 103 -10.59 -9.22 11.57
CA HIS A 103 -12.03 -9.01 11.50
C HIS A 103 -12.55 -8.49 12.84
N SER A 104 -12.96 -7.22 12.87
CA SER A 104 -13.58 -6.64 14.06
C SER A 104 -15.05 -7.04 14.12
N LYS A 105 -15.38 -7.97 15.04
CA LYS A 105 -16.74 -8.46 15.26
C LYS A 105 -17.74 -7.35 15.65
N ASN A 106 -17.26 -6.25 16.20
CA ASN A 106 -18.10 -5.18 16.72
C ASN A 106 -18.60 -4.22 15.62
N ILE A 107 -17.92 -4.18 14.47
CA ILE A 107 -18.13 -3.14 13.43
C ILE A 107 -18.32 -3.76 12.04
N ASN A 108 -18.31 -5.11 11.93
CA ASN A 108 -18.29 -5.82 10.65
C ASN A 108 -17.25 -5.24 9.68
N ASN A 109 -16.09 -4.87 10.21
CA ASN A 109 -15.02 -4.24 9.44
C ASN A 109 -13.81 -5.16 9.37
N GLU A 110 -13.23 -5.27 8.19
CA GLU A 110 -11.98 -5.97 7.94
C GLU A 110 -10.85 -4.95 7.86
N GLU A 111 -9.71 -5.28 8.46
CA GLU A 111 -8.51 -4.44 8.44
C GLU A 111 -7.29 -5.27 8.03
N LEU A 112 -6.38 -4.63 7.29
CA LEU A 112 -5.06 -5.18 6.99
C LEU A 112 -4.07 -4.68 8.04
N ILE A 113 -3.54 -5.61 8.82
CA ILE A 113 -2.44 -5.36 9.76
C ILE A 113 -1.20 -5.98 9.17
N LEU A 114 -0.07 -5.27 9.13
CA LEU A 114 1.15 -5.83 8.56
C LEU A 114 1.59 -7.11 9.29
N ASN A 115 1.91 -8.16 8.54
CA ASN A 115 2.53 -9.36 9.10
C ASN A 115 4.03 -9.12 9.28
N ARG A 116 4.44 -8.89 10.52
CA ARG A 116 5.85 -8.64 10.87
C ARG A 116 6.79 -9.83 10.64
N ASN A 117 6.23 -11.03 10.53
CA ASN A 117 6.98 -12.25 10.24
C ASN A 117 6.84 -12.69 8.79
N GLY A 118 6.17 -11.90 7.94
CA GLY A 118 5.99 -12.19 6.52
C GLY A 118 7.21 -11.84 5.68
N LYS A 119 7.33 -12.47 4.51
CA LYS A 119 8.43 -12.22 3.56
C LYS A 119 8.56 -10.76 3.13
N PHE A 120 7.49 -9.96 3.15
CA PHE A 120 7.59 -8.53 2.82
C PHE A 120 8.58 -7.81 3.72
N LEU A 121 8.51 -7.97 5.05
CA LEU A 121 9.48 -7.33 5.94
C LEU A 121 10.89 -7.90 5.78
N ASN A 122 11.02 -9.19 5.41
CA ASN A 122 12.32 -9.74 5.05
C ASN A 122 12.88 -9.05 3.79
N TYR A 123 12.07 -8.84 2.77
CA TYR A 123 12.45 -8.13 1.55
C TYR A 123 12.89 -6.69 1.81
N ILE A 124 12.12 -5.92 2.60
CA ILE A 124 12.50 -4.57 3.02
C ILE A 124 13.84 -4.58 3.78
N LYS A 125 14.02 -5.54 4.72
CA LYS A 125 15.26 -5.69 5.47
C LYS A 125 16.46 -5.95 4.57
N GLU A 126 16.32 -6.83 3.59
CA GLU A 126 17.41 -7.17 2.66
C GLU A 126 17.78 -5.99 1.77
N ILE A 127 16.81 -5.24 1.24
CA ILE A 127 17.07 -3.98 0.52
C ILE A 127 17.77 -2.96 1.45
N GLY A 128 17.32 -2.87 2.70
CA GLY A 128 17.83 -1.97 3.73
C GLY A 128 19.33 -2.12 4.00
N LYS A 129 19.93 -3.28 3.71
CA LYS A 129 21.39 -3.46 3.82
C LYS A 129 22.19 -2.52 2.91
N SER A 130 21.58 -2.05 1.83
CA SER A 130 22.21 -1.17 0.83
C SER A 130 21.51 0.18 0.66
N ASP A 131 20.28 0.31 1.15
CA ASP A 131 19.48 1.53 1.07
C ASP A 131 19.00 1.97 2.46
N SER A 132 19.51 3.11 2.93
CA SER A 132 19.22 3.60 4.28
C SER A 132 17.73 3.90 4.51
N ILE A 133 16.97 4.28 3.48
CA ILE A 133 15.54 4.56 3.61
C ILE A 133 14.79 3.28 3.95
N PHE A 134 15.11 2.18 3.26
CA PHE A 134 14.47 0.88 3.52
C PHE A 134 14.90 0.31 4.87
N ASN A 135 16.15 0.57 5.27
CA ASN A 135 16.62 0.22 6.62
C ASN A 135 15.82 0.93 7.72
N ASP A 136 15.68 2.25 7.60
CA ASP A 136 14.95 3.05 8.57
C ASP A 136 13.48 2.65 8.61
N PHE A 137 12.86 2.39 7.45
CA PHE A 137 11.50 1.90 7.38
C PHE A 137 11.32 0.53 8.04
N TYR A 138 12.26 -0.41 7.84
CA TYR A 138 12.24 -1.71 8.51
C TYR A 138 12.27 -1.56 10.04
N HIS A 139 13.24 -0.82 10.57
CA HIS A 139 13.38 -0.64 12.02
C HIS A 139 12.17 0.06 12.62
N PHE A 140 11.71 1.14 12.00
CA PHE A 140 10.53 1.86 12.45
C PHE A 140 9.29 0.96 12.50
N THR A 141 9.08 0.13 11.47
CA THR A 141 7.92 -0.77 11.39
C THR A 141 7.98 -1.87 12.45
N ILE A 142 9.17 -2.40 12.73
CA ILE A 142 9.37 -3.38 13.81
C ILE A 142 9.04 -2.75 15.17
N ASP A 143 9.54 -1.53 15.42
CA ASP A 143 9.38 -0.84 16.71
C ASP A 143 7.93 -0.40 16.96
N MET A 144 7.23 0.12 15.95
CA MET A 144 5.84 0.57 16.07
C MET A 144 4.81 -0.57 15.98
N GLY A 145 5.20 -1.72 15.45
CA GLY A 145 4.33 -2.87 15.28
C GLY A 145 3.46 -2.87 14.02
N ASP A 146 3.45 -1.77 13.26
CA ASP A 146 2.78 -1.62 11.96
C ASP A 146 3.42 -0.46 11.17
N ILE A 147 2.97 -0.22 9.93
CA ILE A 147 3.50 0.84 9.07
C ILE A 147 3.03 2.23 9.49
N TYR A 148 3.93 3.22 9.44
CA TYR A 148 3.56 4.63 9.60
C TYR A 148 3.15 5.26 8.28
N LYS A 149 1.85 5.08 7.96
CA LYS A 149 1.20 5.49 6.71
C LYS A 149 1.43 6.97 6.39
N ALA A 150 1.18 7.86 7.37
CA ALA A 150 1.35 9.30 7.20
C ALA A 150 2.80 9.68 6.89
N GLY A 151 3.77 9.05 7.56
CA GLY A 151 5.19 9.26 7.29
C GLY A 151 5.58 8.81 5.88
N LEU A 152 5.09 7.64 5.43
CA LEU A 152 5.33 7.17 4.06
C LEU A 152 4.72 8.11 3.01
N ILE A 153 3.50 8.59 3.21
CA ILE A 153 2.86 9.56 2.30
C ILE A 153 3.71 10.83 2.18
N ILE A 154 4.13 11.40 3.32
CA ILE A 154 4.98 12.60 3.35
C ILE A 154 6.33 12.32 2.69
N TYR A 155 6.94 11.17 2.97
CA TYR A 155 8.22 10.78 2.40
C TYR A 155 8.15 10.66 0.87
N PHE A 156 7.16 9.93 0.36
CA PHE A 156 6.97 9.76 -1.08
C PHE A 156 6.67 11.07 -1.79
N SER A 157 5.86 11.94 -1.19
CA SER A 157 5.50 13.24 -1.77
C SER A 157 6.65 14.25 -1.75
N ASN A 158 7.52 14.23 -0.73
CA ASN A 158 8.58 15.23 -0.61
C ASN A 158 9.90 14.81 -1.27
N ASN A 159 9.98 13.63 -1.88
CA ASN A 159 11.23 13.09 -2.44
C ASN A 159 11.10 12.74 -3.92
N ASP A 160 11.28 13.75 -4.77
CA ASP A 160 11.26 13.65 -6.24
C ASP A 160 12.30 12.67 -6.82
N LYS A 161 13.31 12.26 -6.04
CA LYS A 161 14.34 11.31 -6.48
C LYS A 161 13.87 9.87 -6.45
N ILE A 162 12.73 9.58 -5.82
CA ILE A 162 12.19 8.22 -5.79
C ILE A 162 11.81 7.81 -7.20
N ASN A 163 12.41 6.72 -7.65
CA ASN A 163 12.11 6.13 -8.94
C ASN A 163 11.10 5.00 -8.73
N PHE A 164 9.83 5.28 -8.93
CA PHE A 164 8.76 4.28 -8.98
C PHE A 164 8.80 3.44 -10.25
N ASN A 165 9.86 3.49 -11.07
CA ASN A 165 10.14 2.40 -12.02
C ASN A 165 10.90 1.23 -11.40
N LEU A 166 11.33 1.36 -10.14
CA LEU A 166 11.98 0.29 -9.39
C LEU A 166 10.94 -0.51 -8.59
N ALA A 167 11.07 -1.83 -8.60
CA ALA A 167 10.14 -2.76 -7.97
C ALA A 167 9.98 -2.47 -6.48
N GLN A 168 11.08 -2.27 -5.74
CA GLN A 168 11.07 -2.01 -4.31
C GLN A 168 10.23 -0.78 -3.93
N ASN A 169 10.29 0.28 -4.73
CA ASN A 169 9.54 1.51 -4.48
C ASN A 169 8.05 1.31 -4.78
N ARG A 170 7.70 0.62 -5.88
CA ARG A 170 6.30 0.28 -6.19
C ARG A 170 5.69 -0.67 -5.15
N ILE A 171 6.44 -1.67 -4.68
CA ILE A 171 5.97 -2.59 -3.64
C ILE A 171 5.69 -1.83 -2.34
N LEU A 172 6.61 -0.97 -1.90
CA LEU A 172 6.40 -0.17 -0.69
C LEU A 172 5.21 0.80 -0.84
N ALA A 173 5.06 1.43 -2.01
CA ALA A 173 3.91 2.28 -2.32
C ALA A 173 2.58 1.51 -2.31
N MET A 174 2.55 0.32 -2.93
CA MET A 174 1.41 -0.59 -2.91
C MET A 174 1.03 -0.96 -1.48
N VAL A 175 2.01 -1.31 -0.64
CA VAL A 175 1.73 -1.60 0.77
C VAL A 175 1.17 -0.40 1.51
N CYS A 176 1.74 0.79 1.29
CA CYS A 176 1.22 2.04 1.84
C CYS A 176 -0.26 2.24 1.47
N ILE A 177 -0.58 2.16 0.18
CA ILE A 177 -1.92 2.42 -0.37
C ILE A 177 -2.95 1.41 0.14
N PHE A 178 -2.62 0.12 0.15
CA PHE A 178 -3.51 -0.93 0.69
C PHE A 178 -3.80 -0.77 2.18
N SER A 179 -2.82 -0.26 2.93
CA SER A 179 -2.96 -0.01 4.36
C SER A 179 -3.77 1.23 4.69
N ILE A 180 -4.04 2.15 3.76
CA ILE A 180 -4.95 3.28 3.98
C ILE A 180 -6.39 2.73 4.04
N SER A 181 -7.03 2.81 5.21
CA SER A 181 -8.34 2.23 5.50
C SER A 181 -9.41 3.29 5.69
N GLU A 182 -10.66 2.91 5.47
CA GLU A 182 -11.79 3.75 5.84
C GLU A 182 -11.75 4.04 7.34
N GLU A 183 -12.00 5.30 7.72
CA GLU A 183 -12.18 5.63 9.12
C GLU A 183 -13.30 4.76 9.70
N ILE A 184 -13.00 4.14 10.83
CA ILE A 184 -14.06 3.57 11.67
C ILE A 184 -14.85 4.78 12.14
N LYS A 185 -16.04 5.01 11.57
CA LYS A 185 -16.98 5.99 12.12
C LYS A 185 -17.22 5.62 13.57
N GLY A 186 -16.54 6.33 14.47
CA GLY A 186 -16.83 6.24 15.88
C GLY A 186 -18.29 6.63 16.05
N GLN A 187 -19.09 5.74 16.64
CA GLN A 187 -20.04 6.27 17.60
C GLN A 187 -19.20 7.07 18.58
N ILE A 188 -19.35 8.39 18.54
CA ILE A 188 -18.92 9.25 19.63
C ILE A 188 -19.41 8.55 20.90
N ILE A 189 -18.48 8.14 21.76
CA ILE A 189 -18.85 7.73 23.11
C ILE A 189 -19.29 9.01 23.82
N GLU A 190 -20.53 9.42 23.59
CA GLU A 190 -21.24 10.33 24.47
C GLU A 190 -21.47 9.56 25.77
N SER A 191 -20.49 9.62 26.68
CA SER A 191 -20.65 9.60 28.15
C SER A 191 -19.38 9.09 28.83
N ILE A 192 -18.45 10.00 29.08
CA ILE A 192 -17.78 10.01 30.39
C ILE A 192 -18.27 11.27 31.09
N THR A 193 -19.50 11.21 31.59
CA THR A 193 -19.94 12.12 32.63
C THR A 193 -19.23 11.68 33.90
N ILE A 194 -18.16 12.38 34.28
CA ILE A 194 -17.55 12.21 35.60
C ILE A 194 -18.55 12.79 36.61
N PRO A 195 -19.11 12.01 37.55
CA PRO A 195 -19.91 12.59 38.61
C PRO A 195 -18.99 13.41 39.51
N SER A 196 -19.23 14.72 39.56
CA SER A 196 -18.67 15.61 40.57
C SER A 196 -19.28 15.25 41.92
N ASN A 197 -18.52 14.57 42.78
CA ASN A 197 -18.89 14.42 44.18
C ASN A 197 -18.67 15.77 44.89
N HIS A 198 -19.77 16.37 45.35
CA HIS A 198 -19.80 17.33 46.45
C HIS A 198 -20.27 16.62 47.72
#